data_AF-A0A1F9BTP0-F1
#
_entry.id   AF-A0A1F9BTP0-F1
#
_cell.length_a   1.000
_cell.length_b   1.000
_cell.length_c   1.000
_cell.angle_alpha   90.00
_cell.angle_beta   90.00
_cell.angle_gamma   90.00
#
_symmetry.space_group_name_H-M   'P 1'
#
loop_
_entity.id
_entity.type
_entity.pdbx_description
1 polymer ?
#
loop_
_entity_poly.entity_id
_entity_poly.type
_entity_poly.pdbx_seq_one_letter_code
_entity_poly.pdbx_strand_id
1 'polypeptide(L)' 'MNRAQVKSAVDILHQIENIEKEILDLKLTLLKTLPPAGKKALSFKGILKGVEITEKDIRSAKKSLYSKMGV' A
#
# COMPACT_ATOMS: atom_id res chain seq x y z
N MET A 1 -21.12 -27.78 -27.40
CA MET A 1 -19.97 -26.94 -27.83
C MET A 1 -18.83 -27.85 -28.27
N ASN A 2 -18.18 -27.54 -29.40
CA ASN A 2 -17.07 -28.37 -29.88
C ASN A 2 -15.81 -28.16 -29.04
N ARG A 3 -15.02 -29.22 -28.82
CA ARG A 3 -13.81 -29.22 -27.97
C ARG A 3 -12.80 -28.13 -28.34
N ALA A 4 -12.69 -27.80 -29.63
CA ALA A 4 -11.83 -26.71 -30.13
C ALA A 4 -12.25 -25.32 -29.62
N GLN A 5 -13.56 -25.05 -29.51
CA GLN A 5 -14.06 -23.78 -28.97
C GLN A 5 -13.80 -23.65 -27.47
N VAL A 6 -13.91 -24.77 -26.73
CA VAL A 6 -13.61 -24.80 -25.29
C VAL A 6 -12.13 -24.54 -25.03
N LYS A 7 -11.24 -25.16 -25.82
CA LYS A 7 -9.79 -24.94 -25.71
C LYS A 7 -9.41 -23.47 -25.98
N SER A 8 -9.96 -22.88 -27.03
CA SER A 8 -9.74 -21.46 -27.35
C SER A 8 -10.24 -20.51 -26.26
N ALA A 9 -11.39 -20.80 -25.63
CA ALA A 9 -11.89 -19.98 -24.52
C ALA A 9 -10.98 -20.08 -23.28
N VAL A 10 -10.47 -21.28 -22.98
CA VAL A 10 -9.52 -21.49 -21.88
C VAL A 10 -8.21 -20.75 -22.13
N ASP A 11 -7.69 -20.77 -23.36
CA ASP A 11 -6.46 -20.05 -23.72
C ASP A 11 -6.64 -18.53 -23.55
N ILE A 12 -7.78 -17.97 -23.96
CA ILE A 12 -8.12 -16.55 -23.78
C ILE A 12 -8.21 -16.19 -22.29
N LEU A 13 -8.83 -17.05 -21.46
CA LEU A 13 -8.91 -16.81 -20.01
C LEU A 13 -7.53 -16.76 -19.35
N HIS A 14 -6.61 -17.66 -19.74
CA HIS A 14 -5.23 -17.62 -19.24
C HIS A 14 -4.49 -16.35 -19.68
N GLN A 15 -4.73 -15.88 -20.91
CA GLN A 15 -4.16 -14.61 -21.37
C GLN A 15 -4.68 -13.42 -20.56
N ILE A 16 -5.98 -13.38 -20.25
CA ILE A 16 -6.58 -12.34 -19.39
C ILE A 16 -5.94 -12.38 -18.00
N GLU A 17 -5.81 -13.56 -17.39
CA GLU A 17 -5.21 -13.71 -16.06
C GLU A 17 -3.76 -13.21 -16.02
N ASN A 18 -2.98 -13.47 -17.08
CA ASN A 18 -1.60 -12.98 -17.18
C ASN A 18 -1.56 -11.44 -17.28
N ILE A 19 -2.45 -10.84 -18.09
CA ILE A 19 -2.56 -9.38 -18.20
C ILE A 19 -2.92 -8.76 -16.85
N GLU A 20 -3.85 -9.35 -16.10
CA GLU A 20 -4.23 -8.86 -14.76
C GLU A 20 -3.06 -8.90 -13.77
N LYS A 21 -2.24 -9.95 -13.82
CA LYS A 21 -1.01 -10.06 -13.00
C LYS A 21 0.01 -8.99 -13.37
N GLU A 22 0.25 -8.76 -14.66
CA GLU A 22 1.16 -7.71 -15.14
C GLU A 22 0.70 -6.31 -14.73
N ILE A 23 -0.61 -6.02 -14.82
CA ILE A 23 -1.18 -4.74 -14.37
C ILE A 23 -1.01 -4.56 -12.85
N LEU A 24 -1.20 -5.62 -12.06
CA LEU A 24 -1.00 -5.57 -10.62
C LEU A 24 0.46 -5.27 -10.28
N ASP A 25 1.40 -5.93 -10.93
CA ASP A 25 2.83 -5.73 -10.70
C ASP A 25 3.28 -4.31 -11.10
N LEU A 26 2.74 -3.79 -12.20
CA LEU A 26 2.96 -2.40 -12.62
C LEU A 26 2.46 -1.41 -11.57
N LYS A 27 1.25 -1.61 -11.03
CA LYS A 27 0.69 -0.75 -9.97
C LYS A 27 1.56 -0.77 -8.72
N LEU A 28 2.01 -1.95 -8.29
CA LEU A 28 2.89 -2.10 -7.12
C LEU A 28 4.25 -1.45 -7.34
N THR A 29 4.80 -1.58 -8.55
CA THR A 29 6.06 -0.94 -8.94
C THR A 29 5.92 0.58 -8.88
N LEU A 30 4.84 1.15 -9.42
CA LEU A 30 4.55 2.58 -9.32
C LEU A 30 4.39 3.03 -7.86
N LEU A 31 3.69 2.27 -7.02
CA LEU A 31 3.56 2.60 -5.61
C LEU A 31 4.90 2.61 -4.85
N LYS A 32 5.85 1.75 -5.24
CA LYS A 32 7.20 1.72 -4.67
C LYS A 32 8.08 2.87 -5.14
N THR A 33 7.90 3.34 -6.38
CA THR A 33 8.70 4.44 -6.95
C THR A 33 8.16 5.82 -6.58
N LEU A 34 6.87 5.91 -6.23
CA LEU A 34 6.32 7.13 -5.65
C LEU A 34 7.06 7.42 -4.34
N PRO A 35 7.64 8.62 -4.16
CA PRO A 35 8.19 9.00 -2.87
C PRO A 35 7.07 8.84 -1.84
N PRO A 36 7.36 8.32 -0.62
CA PRO A 36 6.35 8.17 0.41
C PRO A 36 5.64 9.51 0.52
N ALA A 37 4.37 9.55 0.08
CA ALA A 37 3.60 10.79 0.03
C ALA A 37 3.73 11.39 1.42
N GLY A 38 4.50 12.49 1.52
CA GLY A 38 5.02 12.97 2.79
C GLY A 38 3.88 12.96 3.77
N LYS A 39 3.98 12.14 4.83
CA LYS A 39 2.84 11.83 5.70
C LYS A 39 2.18 13.15 6.02
N LYS A 40 0.96 13.37 5.50
CA LYS A 40 0.20 14.58 5.82
C LYS A 40 0.24 14.68 7.33
N ALA A 41 0.78 15.79 7.84
CA ALA A 41 0.78 16.05 9.27
C ALA A 41 -0.64 15.79 9.76
N LEU A 42 -0.81 14.73 10.56
CA LEU A 42 -2.11 14.35 11.08
C LEU A 42 -2.48 15.46 12.05
N SER A 43 -3.30 16.39 11.59
CA SER A 43 -3.93 17.37 12.46
C SER A 43 -4.88 16.58 13.36
N PHE A 44 -4.45 16.29 14.59
CA PHE A 44 -5.32 15.74 15.64
C PHE A 44 -6.25 16.83 16.17
N LYS A 45 -6.96 17.51 15.26
CA LYS A 45 -7.91 18.61 15.51
C LYS A 45 -8.99 18.21 16.52
N GLY A 46 -9.20 16.90 16.74
CA GLY A 46 -10.16 16.35 17.70
C GLY A 46 -9.62 16.07 19.12
N ILE A 47 -8.31 15.99 19.37
CA ILE A 47 -7.76 15.60 20.70
C ILE A 47 -6.94 16.73 21.33
N LEU A 48 -6.15 17.48 20.56
CA LEU A 48 -5.34 18.60 21.06
C LEU A 48 -5.40 19.76 20.05
N LYS A 49 -6.31 20.71 20.27
CA LYS A 49 -6.36 21.95 19.46
C LYS A 49 -5.12 22.80 19.76
N GLY A 50 -4.39 23.18 18.70
CA GLY A 50 -3.32 24.19 18.77
C GLY A 50 -1.90 23.68 19.00
N VAL A 51 -1.66 22.36 19.00
CA VAL A 51 -0.31 21.80 19.13
C VAL A 51 0.18 21.30 17.78
N GLU A 52 1.25 21.90 17.27
CA GLU A 52 1.98 21.39 16.12
C GLU A 52 2.90 20.25 16.57
N ILE A 53 2.56 19.02 16.18
CA ILE A 53 3.38 17.84 16.47
C ILE A 53 4.40 17.69 15.36
N THR A 54 5.69 17.78 15.71
CA THR A 54 6.79 17.59 14.77
C THR A 54 7.17 16.11 14.66
N GLU A 55 7.91 15.76 13.60
CA GLU A 55 8.45 14.41 13.45
C GLU A 55 9.41 14.00 14.59
N LYS A 56 10.03 14.97 15.28
CA LYS A 56 10.85 14.71 16.46
C LYS A 56 9.99 14.19 17.62
N ASP A 57 8.82 14.79 17.81
CA ASP A 57 7.88 14.42 18.87
C ASP A 57 7.32 13.01 18.63
N ILE A 58 6.99 12.69 17.37
CA ILE A 58 6.54 11.35 16.97
C ILE A 58 7.63 10.30 17.25
N ARG A 59 8.88 10.57 16.88
CA ARG A 59 10.00 9.64 17.12
C ARG A 59 10.25 9.43 18.62
N SER A 60 10.19 10.51 19.41
CA SER A 60 10.35 10.45 20.85
C SER A 60 9.25 9.61 21.51
N ALA A 61 7.98 9.86 21.14
CA ALA A 61 6.84 9.10 21.63
C ALA A 61 6.93 7.62 21.24
N LYS A 62 7.30 7.31 19.99
CA LYS A 62 7.52 5.92 19.56
C LYS A 62 8.60 5.23 20.39
N LYS A 63 9.75 5.87 20.58
CA LYS A 63 10.82 5.33 21.42
C LYS A 63 10.31 5.06 22.84
N SER A 64 9.54 5.96 23.43
CA SER A 64 8.97 5.79 24.77
C SER A 64 7.90 4.69 24.86
N LEU A 65 7.09 4.51 23.82
CA LEU A 65 6.00 3.52 23.80
C LEU A 65 6.53 2.11 23.56
N TYR A 66 7.49 1.99 22.64
CA TYR A 66 8.04 0.70 22.21
C TYR A 66 9.29 0.28 22.99
N SER A 67 9.89 1.14 23.82
CA SER A 67 11.03 0.77 24.68
C SER A 67 10.70 -0.29 25.73
N LYS A 68 9.41 -0.47 26.06
CA LYS A 68 8.93 -1.51 26.99
C LYS A 68 8.53 -2.81 26.28
N MET A 69 8.43 -2.80 24.96
CA MET A 69 8.22 -4.01 24.16
C MET A 69 9.60 -4.50 23.73
N GLY A 70 10.23 -5.32 24.56
CA GLY A 70 11.51 -5.94 24.26
C GLY A 70 11.39 -6.92 23.08
N VAL A 71 11.69 -6.43 21.88
CA VAL A 71 12.07 -7.23 20.71
C VAL A 71 13.47 -6.80 20.31
#